data_AF-A0A8T6MTC5-F1
#
_entry.id   AF-A0A8T6MTC5-F1
#
_cell.length_a   1.000
_cell.length_b   1.000
_cell.length_c   1.000
_cell.angle_alpha   90.00
_cell.angle_beta   90.00
_cell.angle_gamma   90.00
#
_symmetry.space_group_name_H-M   'P 1'
#
loop_
_entity.id
_entity.type
_entity.pdbx_description
1 polymer ?
#
loop_
_entity_poly.entity_id
_entity_poly.type
_entity_poly.pdbx_seq_one_letter_code
_entity_poly.pdbx_strand_id
1 'polypeptide(L)'
;KDKLASSKIDRFATVAHMPYLPNLASPNSATHAKSVAVLSKEVQRCGELGVPYLVAHLGSHLGEGEDKGIKQLIKAFEKAVEIDNDVTILLENTAGQKNSVGSEFEQWAEIFSQLKPKKRFGVCLDTCHAFAYGYDFRSEKDVTETFKKFDETVGFENLKILHLNDSKGELGSNLDRHEHIGLGKIGERGMAAIVKLANKKDIPIILETPIDGTRDDFGNLKKVKAIA
;
A
#
# COMPACT_ATOMS: atom_id res chain seq x y z
N LYS A 1 -4.60 6.93 -21.95
CA LYS A 1 -4.61 5.56 -22.52
C LYS A 1 -3.51 5.36 -23.55
N ASP A 2 -3.54 6.05 -24.69
CA ASP A 2 -2.61 5.77 -25.81
C ASP A 2 -1.13 5.89 -25.42
N LYS A 3 -0.76 6.95 -24.69
CA LYS A 3 0.61 7.12 -24.19
C LYS A 3 1.05 5.95 -23.31
N LEU A 4 0.20 5.49 -22.39
CA LEU A 4 0.48 4.35 -21.52
C LEU A 4 0.59 3.05 -22.33
N ALA A 5 -0.31 2.81 -23.27
CA ALA A 5 -0.24 1.64 -24.15
C ALA A 5 1.06 1.62 -24.99
N SER A 6 1.57 2.79 -25.38
CA SER A 6 2.79 2.92 -26.19
C SER A 6 4.09 2.98 -25.38
N SER A 7 4.05 3.09 -24.05
CA SER A 7 5.24 3.41 -23.23
C SER A 7 6.20 2.25 -22.99
N LYS A 8 5.86 1.03 -23.44
CA LYS A 8 6.55 -0.24 -23.11
C LYS A 8 6.59 -0.57 -21.61
N ILE A 9 5.94 0.22 -20.76
CA ILE A 9 5.77 -0.06 -19.34
C ILE A 9 4.68 -1.12 -19.22
N ASP A 10 4.90 -2.15 -18.39
CA ASP A 10 3.84 -3.09 -18.05
C ASP A 10 2.66 -2.31 -17.44
N ARG A 11 1.48 -2.49 -18.02
CA ARG A 11 0.25 -1.87 -17.53
C ARG A 11 0.08 -2.13 -16.03
N PHE A 12 0.32 -3.35 -15.57
CA PHE A 12 0.14 -3.74 -14.16
C PHE A 12 1.28 -3.28 -13.25
N ALA A 13 2.36 -2.72 -13.79
CA ALA A 13 3.35 -1.96 -13.03
C ALA A 13 3.01 -0.46 -12.93
N THR A 14 1.83 -0.04 -13.41
CA THR A 14 1.38 1.35 -13.35
C THR A 14 0.27 1.51 -12.31
N VAL A 15 0.44 2.51 -11.44
CA VAL A 15 -0.45 2.75 -10.30
C VAL A 15 -0.65 4.25 -10.11
N ALA A 16 -1.83 4.64 -9.64
CA ALA A 16 -2.09 5.96 -9.10
C ALA A 16 -2.24 5.86 -7.58
N HIS A 17 -1.86 6.91 -6.87
CA HIS A 17 -2.06 7.00 -5.44
C HIS A 17 -3.12 8.05 -5.13
N MET A 18 -4.11 7.70 -4.33
CA MET A 18 -5.11 8.64 -3.86
C MET A 18 -4.46 9.72 -2.98
N PRO A 19 -4.91 10.99 -3.02
CA PRO A 19 -4.37 12.02 -2.14
C PRO A 19 -4.48 11.64 -0.66
N TYR A 20 -3.62 12.19 0.20
CA TYR A 20 -3.56 11.84 1.63
C TYR A 20 -4.71 12.41 2.49
N LEU A 21 -5.39 13.47 2.03
CA LEU A 21 -6.38 14.22 2.82
C LEU A 21 -7.69 13.43 3.15
N PRO A 22 -8.25 12.62 2.23
CA PRO A 22 -9.41 11.80 2.52
C PRO A 22 -9.21 10.85 3.71
N ASN A 23 -10.26 10.69 4.50
CA ASN A 23 -10.35 9.69 5.55
C ASN A 23 -11.57 8.79 5.28
N LEU A 24 -11.32 7.59 4.75
CA LEU A 24 -12.36 6.61 4.37
C LEU A 24 -12.95 5.86 5.59
N ALA A 25 -12.21 5.80 6.70
CA ALA A 25 -12.68 5.28 7.99
C ALA A 25 -13.34 6.35 8.89
N SER A 26 -13.56 7.57 8.39
CA SER A 26 -14.04 8.67 9.22
C SER A 26 -15.43 8.39 9.81
N PRO A 27 -15.62 8.60 11.13
CA PRO A 27 -16.95 8.53 11.75
C PRO A 27 -17.79 9.79 11.46
N ASN A 28 -17.16 10.89 11.03
CA ASN A 28 -17.89 12.09 10.63
C ASN A 28 -18.47 11.91 9.24
N SER A 29 -19.81 11.93 9.13
CA SER A 29 -20.51 11.69 7.87
C SER A 29 -20.15 12.66 6.75
N ALA A 30 -19.91 13.94 7.05
CA ALA A 30 -19.53 14.93 6.06
C ALA A 30 -18.11 14.71 5.53
N THR A 31 -17.16 14.38 6.42
CA THR A 31 -15.80 14.00 6.02
C THR A 31 -15.83 12.72 5.21
N HIS A 32 -16.53 11.68 5.69
CA HIS A 32 -16.68 10.41 5.00
C HIS A 32 -17.23 10.61 3.58
N ALA A 33 -18.35 11.31 3.43
CA ALA A 33 -18.96 11.58 2.13
C ALA A 33 -18.01 12.29 1.15
N LYS A 34 -17.22 13.27 1.63
CA LYS A 34 -16.19 13.92 0.82
C LYS A 34 -15.08 12.95 0.43
N SER A 35 -14.62 12.11 1.35
CA SER A 35 -13.60 11.08 1.08
C SER A 35 -14.06 10.09 0.02
N VAL A 36 -15.31 9.60 0.13
CA VAL A 36 -15.91 8.71 -0.88
C VAL A 36 -16.00 9.40 -2.24
N ALA A 37 -16.41 10.66 -2.28
CA ALA A 37 -16.46 11.41 -3.53
C ALA A 37 -15.09 11.59 -4.19
N VAL A 38 -14.02 11.74 -3.41
CA VAL A 38 -12.64 11.75 -3.93
C VAL A 38 -12.25 10.36 -4.45
N LEU A 39 -12.48 9.31 -3.68
CA LEU A 39 -12.18 7.93 -4.09
C LEU A 39 -12.86 7.57 -5.41
N SER A 40 -14.18 7.81 -5.54
CA SER A 40 -14.93 7.52 -6.77
C SER A 40 -14.39 8.29 -7.97
N LYS A 41 -13.99 9.56 -7.77
CA LYS A 41 -13.38 10.38 -8.84
C LYS A 41 -12.01 9.87 -9.25
N GLU A 42 -11.19 9.41 -8.31
CA GLU A 42 -9.88 8.80 -8.62
C GLU A 42 -10.04 7.47 -9.35
N VAL A 43 -11.01 6.62 -8.95
CA VAL A 43 -11.35 5.39 -9.67
C VAL A 43 -11.79 5.69 -11.10
N GLN A 44 -12.63 6.72 -11.29
CA GLN A 44 -13.04 7.16 -12.62
C GLN A 44 -11.85 7.63 -13.45
N ARG A 45 -10.99 8.51 -12.89
CA ARG A 45 -9.79 9.02 -13.56
C ARG A 45 -8.82 7.92 -13.97
N CYS A 46 -8.60 6.94 -13.09
CA CYS A 46 -7.77 5.77 -13.42
C CYS A 46 -8.34 5.02 -14.63
N GLY A 47 -9.66 4.80 -14.66
CA GLY A 47 -10.35 4.15 -15.77
C GLY A 47 -10.27 4.95 -17.08
N GLU A 48 -10.34 6.28 -17.02
CA GLU A 48 -10.18 7.18 -18.17
C GLU A 48 -8.73 7.22 -18.68
N LEU A 49 -7.75 7.10 -17.79
CA LEU A 49 -6.33 7.11 -18.14
C LEU A 49 -5.80 5.72 -18.56
N GLY A 50 -6.48 4.65 -18.16
CA GLY A 50 -6.08 3.25 -18.39
C GLY A 50 -5.18 2.68 -17.29
N VAL A 51 -5.05 3.38 -16.16
CA VAL A 51 -4.28 2.94 -15.00
C VAL A 51 -5.07 1.85 -14.27
N PRO A 52 -4.52 0.63 -14.10
CA PRO A 52 -5.29 -0.49 -13.55
C PRO A 52 -5.44 -0.45 -12.04
N TYR A 53 -4.56 0.25 -11.33
CA TYR A 53 -4.48 0.24 -9.87
C TYR A 53 -4.60 1.64 -9.26
N LEU A 54 -5.44 1.75 -8.23
CA LEU A 54 -5.54 2.93 -7.38
C LEU A 54 -5.22 2.53 -5.94
N VAL A 55 -4.11 3.02 -5.41
CA VAL A 55 -3.72 2.82 -4.00
C VAL A 55 -4.45 3.83 -3.12
N ALA A 56 -4.94 3.37 -1.97
CA ALA A 56 -5.60 4.20 -0.97
C ALA A 56 -5.23 3.77 0.45
N HIS A 57 -4.87 4.77 1.26
CA HIS A 57 -4.83 4.61 2.71
C HIS A 57 -6.25 4.46 3.25
N LEU A 58 -6.42 3.63 4.28
CA LEU A 58 -7.73 3.34 4.86
C LEU A 58 -8.24 4.46 5.80
N GLY A 59 -7.33 5.30 6.30
CA GLY A 59 -7.67 6.43 7.16
C GLY A 59 -7.78 6.05 8.64
N SER A 60 -8.58 6.81 9.38
CA SER A 60 -8.66 6.73 10.84
C SER A 60 -10.09 6.79 11.36
N HIS A 61 -10.40 5.92 12.33
CA HIS A 61 -11.68 5.91 13.04
C HIS A 61 -11.79 7.00 14.13
N LEU A 62 -10.75 7.82 14.34
CA LEU A 62 -10.73 8.96 15.27
C LEU A 62 -11.17 8.63 16.72
N GLY A 63 -10.94 7.40 17.18
CA GLY A 63 -11.29 6.94 18.52
C GLY A 63 -12.68 6.31 18.65
N GLU A 64 -13.47 6.27 17.57
CA GLU A 64 -14.83 5.71 17.56
C GLU A 64 -14.91 4.17 17.50
N GLY A 65 -13.75 3.50 17.51
CA GLY A 65 -13.62 2.05 17.41
C GLY A 65 -13.33 1.56 15.98
N GLU A 66 -12.50 0.52 15.91
CA GLU A 66 -12.05 -0.13 14.68
C GLU A 66 -13.22 -0.67 13.84
N ASP A 67 -14.15 -1.40 14.44
CA ASP A 67 -15.35 -1.93 13.77
C ASP A 67 -16.13 -0.85 13.02
N LYS A 68 -16.24 0.36 13.61
CA LYS A 68 -16.92 1.48 12.96
C LYS A 68 -16.11 2.00 11.77
N GLY A 69 -14.78 2.09 11.91
CA GLY A 69 -13.87 2.44 10.84
C GLY A 69 -13.95 1.48 9.66
N ILE A 70 -13.88 0.18 9.92
CA ILE A 70 -14.00 -0.90 8.93
C ILE A 70 -15.36 -0.82 8.20
N LYS A 71 -16.46 -0.62 8.94
CA LYS A 71 -17.78 -0.43 8.32
C LYS A 71 -17.85 0.79 7.39
N GLN A 72 -17.18 1.89 7.75
CA GLN A 72 -17.12 3.08 6.90
C GLN A 72 -16.26 2.85 5.65
N LEU A 73 -15.17 2.10 5.78
CA LEU A 73 -14.32 1.68 4.67
C LEU A 73 -15.06 0.83 3.65
N ILE A 74 -15.78 -0.19 4.11
CA ILE A 74 -16.55 -1.08 3.23
C ILE A 74 -17.56 -0.27 2.42
N LYS A 75 -18.33 0.60 3.07
CA LYS A 75 -19.28 1.49 2.36
C LYS A 75 -18.61 2.37 1.32
N ALA A 76 -17.43 2.91 1.63
CA ALA A 76 -16.68 3.75 0.72
C ALA A 76 -16.22 2.97 -0.52
N PHE A 77 -15.66 1.79 -0.31
CA PHE A 77 -15.17 0.91 -1.35
C PHE A 77 -16.30 0.36 -2.23
N GLU A 78 -17.40 -0.12 -1.64
CA GLU A 78 -18.58 -0.56 -2.37
C GLU A 78 -19.12 0.55 -3.28
N LYS A 79 -19.18 1.78 -2.77
CA LYS A 79 -19.62 2.93 -3.58
C LYS A 79 -18.65 3.25 -4.72
N ALA A 80 -17.35 3.13 -4.50
CA ALA A 80 -16.34 3.44 -5.51
C ALA A 80 -16.31 2.43 -6.66
N VAL A 81 -16.60 1.15 -6.38
CA VAL A 81 -16.60 0.11 -7.43
C VAL A 81 -17.89 0.07 -8.26
N GLU A 82 -18.91 0.86 -7.91
CA GLU A 82 -20.07 1.11 -8.80
C GLU A 82 -19.66 1.80 -10.11
N ILE A 83 -18.48 2.45 -10.15
CA ILE A 83 -17.94 3.02 -11.38
C ILE A 83 -17.59 1.89 -12.36
N ASP A 84 -18.19 1.96 -13.55
CA ASP A 84 -18.08 0.95 -14.61
C ASP A 84 -16.72 1.02 -15.31
N ASN A 85 -15.73 0.33 -14.73
CA ASN A 85 -14.40 0.10 -15.28
C ASN A 85 -13.75 -1.14 -14.65
N ASP A 86 -12.48 -1.40 -14.99
CA ASP A 86 -11.68 -2.53 -14.49
C ASP A 86 -10.65 -2.13 -13.41
N VAL A 87 -10.73 -0.91 -12.87
CA VAL A 87 -9.75 -0.40 -11.89
C VAL A 87 -9.87 -1.17 -10.58
N THR A 88 -8.76 -1.71 -10.12
CA THR A 88 -8.65 -2.41 -8.84
C THR A 88 -8.16 -1.43 -7.78
N ILE A 89 -8.90 -1.32 -6.67
CA ILE A 89 -8.52 -0.49 -5.53
C ILE A 89 -7.56 -1.30 -4.65
N LEU A 90 -6.38 -0.74 -4.38
CA LEU A 90 -5.37 -1.34 -3.55
C LEU A 90 -5.40 -0.75 -2.15
N LEU A 91 -5.66 -1.60 -1.16
CA LEU A 91 -5.61 -1.24 0.25
C LEU A 91 -4.16 -1.21 0.70
N GLU A 92 -3.68 -0.06 1.16
CA GLU A 92 -2.32 0.08 1.71
C GLU A 92 -2.30 0.00 3.23
N ASN A 93 -1.26 -0.62 3.78
CA ASN A 93 -1.09 -0.76 5.22
C ASN A 93 -0.55 0.54 5.78
N THR A 94 -0.87 0.82 7.04
CA THR A 94 -0.39 2.02 7.72
C THR A 94 0.66 1.66 8.77
N ALA A 95 1.42 2.65 9.22
CA ALA A 95 2.44 2.49 10.25
C ALA A 95 1.86 2.23 11.67
N GLY A 96 0.54 2.15 11.84
CA GLY A 96 -0.07 2.02 13.17
C GLY A 96 -0.19 3.33 13.93
N GLN A 97 -0.31 4.46 13.23
CA GLN A 97 -0.62 5.72 13.90
C GLN A 97 -1.93 5.59 14.69
N LYS A 98 -2.05 6.38 15.77
CA LYS A 98 -3.20 6.33 16.67
C LYS A 98 -4.53 6.36 15.90
N ASN A 99 -5.39 5.38 16.17
CA ASN A 99 -6.71 5.20 15.55
C ASN A 99 -6.69 4.92 14.03
N SER A 100 -5.56 4.57 13.43
CA SER A 100 -5.51 4.15 12.01
C SER A 100 -6.13 2.76 11.84
N VAL A 101 -6.48 2.42 10.59
CA VAL A 101 -7.04 1.12 10.22
C VAL A 101 -6.13 0.48 9.18
N GLY A 102 -5.94 -0.84 9.24
CA GLY A 102 -5.22 -1.63 8.24
C GLY A 102 -3.73 -1.74 8.47
N SER A 103 -3.25 -1.57 9.70
CA SER A 103 -1.85 -1.84 10.02
C SER A 103 -1.60 -3.34 10.19
N GLU A 104 -2.62 -4.10 10.59
CA GLU A 104 -2.57 -5.55 10.79
C GLU A 104 -3.07 -6.31 9.55
N PHE A 105 -2.37 -7.38 9.17
CA PHE A 105 -2.80 -8.28 8.10
C PHE A 105 -4.17 -8.90 8.39
N GLU A 106 -4.49 -9.14 9.65
CA GLU A 106 -5.78 -9.65 10.10
C GLU A 106 -6.93 -8.66 9.79
N GLN A 107 -6.71 -7.35 9.96
CA GLN A 107 -7.68 -6.32 9.57
C GLN A 107 -7.89 -6.30 8.05
N TRP A 108 -6.81 -6.47 7.28
CA TRP A 108 -6.93 -6.63 5.84
C TRP A 108 -7.80 -7.84 5.49
N ALA A 109 -7.52 -9.02 6.05
CA ALA A 109 -8.33 -10.21 5.81
C ALA A 109 -9.81 -9.99 6.15
N GLU A 110 -10.11 -9.32 7.26
CA GLU A 110 -11.46 -8.95 7.64
C GLU A 110 -12.14 -8.06 6.59
N ILE A 111 -11.46 -6.99 6.14
CA ILE A 111 -11.99 -6.07 5.13
C ILE A 111 -12.21 -6.82 3.81
N PHE A 112 -11.22 -7.58 3.34
CA PHE A 112 -11.31 -8.35 2.10
C PHE A 112 -12.45 -9.36 2.09
N SER A 113 -12.74 -9.98 3.23
CA SER A 113 -13.82 -10.96 3.33
C SER A 113 -15.20 -10.33 3.04
N GLN A 114 -15.35 -9.02 3.24
CA GLN A 114 -16.60 -8.28 3.10
C GLN A 114 -16.74 -7.58 1.74
N LEU A 115 -15.63 -7.28 1.06
CA LEU A 115 -15.64 -6.52 -0.19
C LEU A 115 -16.14 -7.32 -1.40
N LYS A 116 -17.00 -6.67 -2.21
CA LYS A 116 -17.55 -7.24 -3.45
C LYS A 116 -17.61 -6.19 -4.58
N PRO A 117 -17.35 -6.58 -5.85
CA PRO A 117 -16.83 -7.89 -6.27
C PRO A 117 -15.32 -8.01 -5.97
N LYS A 118 -14.87 -9.16 -5.44
CA LYS A 118 -13.49 -9.38 -4.98
C LYS A 118 -12.41 -8.98 -6.00
N LYS A 119 -12.65 -9.21 -7.29
CA LYS A 119 -11.71 -8.88 -8.38
C LYS A 119 -11.39 -7.38 -8.54
N ARG A 120 -12.16 -6.48 -7.91
CA ARG A 120 -11.94 -5.03 -7.93
C ARG A 120 -11.10 -4.55 -6.74
N PHE A 121 -10.54 -5.47 -5.94
CA PHE A 121 -9.74 -5.17 -4.76
C PHE A 121 -8.44 -5.98 -4.74
N GLY A 122 -7.39 -5.37 -4.17
CA GLY A 122 -6.08 -5.97 -3.93
C GLY A 122 -5.35 -5.18 -2.84
N VAL A 123 -4.11 -5.53 -2.51
CA VAL A 123 -3.31 -4.79 -1.53
C VAL A 123 -2.07 -4.17 -2.15
N CYS A 124 -1.67 -3.05 -1.58
CA CYS A 124 -0.34 -2.51 -1.67
C CYS A 124 0.33 -2.74 -0.31
N LEU A 125 1.49 -3.39 -0.27
CA LEU A 125 2.27 -3.51 0.96
C LEU A 125 3.40 -2.50 0.94
N ASP A 126 3.41 -1.60 1.92
CA ASP A 126 4.52 -0.71 2.21
C ASP A 126 5.41 -1.30 3.31
N THR A 127 6.71 -1.43 3.00
CA THR A 127 7.70 -2.04 3.89
C THR A 127 8.05 -1.16 5.08
N CYS A 128 8.08 0.16 4.92
CA CYS A 128 8.31 1.10 6.02
C CYS A 128 7.14 1.08 7.00
N HIS A 129 5.90 1.13 6.49
CA HIS A 129 4.69 1.07 7.29
C HIS A 129 4.59 -0.24 8.07
N ALA A 130 4.79 -1.38 7.40
CA ALA A 130 4.74 -2.68 8.05
C ALA A 130 5.82 -2.81 9.14
N PHE A 131 7.04 -2.32 8.87
CA PHE A 131 8.11 -2.29 9.86
C PHE A 131 7.81 -1.35 11.05
N ALA A 132 7.31 -0.15 10.77
CA ALA A 132 6.93 0.81 11.80
C ALA A 132 5.77 0.31 12.65
N TYR A 133 4.85 -0.50 12.09
CA TYR A 133 3.79 -1.16 12.86
C TYR A 133 4.35 -2.28 13.75
N GLY A 134 5.26 -3.12 13.23
CA GLY A 134 5.90 -4.18 14.02
C GLY A 134 6.27 -5.46 13.27
N TYR A 135 6.10 -5.51 11.95
CA TYR A 135 6.55 -6.63 11.13
C TYR A 135 8.04 -6.51 10.84
N ASP A 136 8.84 -7.47 11.33
CA ASP A 136 10.29 -7.39 11.21
C ASP A 136 10.77 -7.79 9.81
N PHE A 137 11.71 -7.00 9.30
CA PHE A 137 12.33 -7.15 7.98
C PHE A 137 13.85 -7.06 8.04
N ARG A 138 14.48 -7.01 9.21
CA ARG A 138 15.93 -6.72 9.35
C ARG A 138 16.84 -7.83 8.82
N SER A 139 16.34 -9.05 8.69
CA SER A 139 17.07 -10.20 8.14
C SER A 139 16.24 -11.01 7.16
N GLU A 140 16.89 -11.85 6.34
CA GLU A 140 16.20 -12.76 5.41
C GLU A 140 15.25 -13.73 6.14
N LYS A 141 15.59 -14.11 7.37
CA LYS A 141 14.72 -14.92 8.23
C LYS A 141 13.44 -14.16 8.60
N ASP A 142 13.58 -12.93 9.08
CA ASP A 142 12.45 -12.10 9.51
C ASP A 142 11.53 -11.76 8.33
N VAL A 143 12.12 -11.44 7.17
CA VAL A 143 11.38 -11.26 5.91
C VAL A 143 10.58 -12.51 5.55
N THR A 144 11.21 -13.69 5.63
CA THR A 144 10.53 -14.96 5.33
C THR A 144 9.38 -15.23 6.30
N GLU A 145 9.57 -15.01 7.60
CA GLU A 145 8.54 -15.20 8.62
C GLU A 145 7.37 -14.22 8.45
N THR A 146 7.65 -12.94 8.23
CA THR A 146 6.64 -11.92 7.97
C THR A 146 5.83 -12.22 6.72
N PHE A 147 6.48 -12.55 5.60
CA PHE A 147 5.78 -12.84 4.35
C PHE A 147 5.04 -14.19 4.38
N LYS A 148 5.50 -15.16 5.19
CA LYS A 148 4.72 -16.37 5.46
C LYS A 148 3.41 -16.02 6.17
N LYS A 149 3.46 -15.19 7.21
CA LYS A 149 2.25 -14.71 7.89
C LYS A 149 1.34 -13.94 6.93
N PHE A 150 1.91 -13.08 6.08
CA PHE A 150 1.15 -12.36 5.06
C PHE A 150 0.42 -13.32 4.11
N ASP A 151 1.09 -14.35 3.60
CA ASP A 151 0.49 -15.32 2.67
C ASP A 151 -0.61 -16.17 3.34
N GLU A 152 -0.41 -16.56 4.60
CA GLU A 152 -1.40 -17.32 5.37
C GLU A 152 -2.66 -16.51 5.69
N THR A 153 -2.54 -15.19 5.88
CA THR A 153 -3.66 -14.31 6.29
C THR A 153 -4.33 -13.60 5.11
N VAL A 154 -3.53 -13.04 4.19
CA VAL A 154 -3.99 -12.15 3.11
C VAL A 154 -3.80 -12.80 1.73
N GLY A 155 -2.74 -13.58 1.55
CA GLY A 155 -2.44 -14.29 0.30
C GLY A 155 -1.69 -13.44 -0.73
N PHE A 156 -0.60 -13.99 -1.28
CA PHE A 156 0.19 -13.33 -2.34
C PHE A 156 -0.61 -13.01 -3.59
N GLU A 157 -1.67 -13.76 -3.89
CA GLU A 157 -2.54 -13.47 -5.03
C GLU A 157 -3.25 -12.13 -4.93
N ASN A 158 -3.35 -11.54 -3.73
CA ASN A 158 -3.97 -10.24 -3.51
C ASN A 158 -2.95 -9.09 -3.52
N LEU A 159 -1.65 -9.36 -3.37
CA LEU A 159 -0.60 -8.36 -3.43
C LEU A 159 -0.34 -7.93 -4.88
N LYS A 160 -0.62 -6.66 -5.19
CA LYS A 160 -0.48 -6.11 -6.55
C LYS A 160 0.69 -5.16 -6.71
N ILE A 161 1.02 -4.42 -5.66
CA ILE A 161 2.12 -3.46 -5.64
C ILE A 161 2.86 -3.59 -4.31
N LEU A 162 4.18 -3.48 -4.35
CA LEU A 162 5.01 -3.31 -3.18
C LEU A 162 5.57 -1.88 -3.18
N HIS A 163 5.27 -1.08 -2.15
CA HIS A 163 6.03 0.12 -1.85
C HIS A 163 7.28 -0.28 -1.06
N LEU A 164 8.45 -0.17 -1.68
CA LEU A 164 9.72 -0.57 -1.11
C LEU A 164 10.42 0.66 -0.53
N ASN A 165 10.17 0.91 0.74
CA ASN A 165 10.68 2.03 1.51
C ASN A 165 11.47 1.51 2.72
N ASP A 166 12.70 1.99 2.91
CA ASP A 166 13.41 1.76 4.18
C ASP A 166 12.81 2.69 5.25
N SER A 167 13.07 2.42 6.53
CA SER A 167 12.46 3.17 7.65
C SER A 167 13.48 4.00 8.41
N LYS A 168 13.19 5.28 8.69
CA LYS A 168 13.96 6.05 9.69
C LYS A 168 13.60 5.64 11.12
N GLY A 169 12.36 5.21 11.35
CA GLY A 169 11.85 4.76 12.65
C GLY A 169 12.31 3.35 12.99
N GLU A 170 12.37 3.05 14.28
CA GLU A 170 12.63 1.68 14.78
C GLU A 170 11.42 0.76 14.53
N LEU A 171 11.65 -0.56 14.65
CA LEU A 171 10.58 -1.57 14.61
C LEU A 171 9.51 -1.24 15.64
N GLY A 172 8.23 -1.20 15.23
CA GLY A 172 7.12 -0.91 16.14
C GLY A 172 7.09 0.53 16.67
N SER A 173 7.77 1.48 16.02
CA SER A 173 7.80 2.89 16.44
C SER A 173 6.52 3.67 16.09
N ASN A 174 5.67 3.11 15.25
CA ASN A 174 4.54 3.78 14.61
C ASN A 174 4.89 5.08 13.87
N LEU A 175 6.17 5.25 13.51
CA LEU A 175 6.66 6.40 12.76
C LEU A 175 6.68 6.11 11.27
N ASP A 176 5.74 6.71 10.56
CA ASP A 176 5.73 6.77 9.10
C ASP A 176 6.75 7.81 8.61
N ARG A 177 7.99 7.36 8.43
CA ARG A 177 9.07 8.20 7.88
C ARG A 177 10.05 7.36 7.08
N HIS A 178 9.92 7.46 5.76
CA HIS A 178 10.73 6.72 4.80
C HIS A 178 12.20 7.16 4.83
N GLU A 179 13.09 6.23 4.51
CA GLU A 179 14.52 6.42 4.32
C GLU A 179 14.98 5.86 2.97
N HIS A 180 16.12 6.35 2.48
CA HIS A 180 16.79 5.77 1.33
C HIS A 180 17.09 4.28 1.51
N ILE A 181 17.05 3.54 0.40
CA ILE A 181 17.21 2.08 0.40
C ILE A 181 18.54 1.66 1.04
N GLY A 182 18.46 0.89 2.12
CA GLY A 182 19.58 0.34 2.87
C GLY A 182 20.23 1.31 3.85
N LEU A 183 19.73 2.53 3.98
CA LEU A 183 20.25 3.54 4.93
C LEU A 183 19.38 3.68 6.18
N GLY A 184 18.26 2.97 6.26
CA GLY A 184 17.35 2.98 7.39
C GLY A 184 17.52 1.78 8.32
N LYS A 185 16.47 1.54 9.11
CA LYS A 185 16.40 0.54 10.17
C LYS A 185 15.98 -0.84 9.69
N ILE A 186 15.37 -0.95 8.50
CA ILE A 186 15.23 -2.25 7.81
C ILE A 186 16.61 -2.65 7.29
N GLY A 187 17.28 -1.70 6.64
CA GLY A 187 18.66 -1.83 6.20
C GLY A 187 18.85 -2.78 5.03
N GLU A 188 20.08 -2.79 4.50
CA GLU A 188 20.38 -3.40 3.20
C GLU A 188 20.04 -4.89 3.09
N ARG A 189 20.32 -5.67 4.14
CA ARG A 189 20.05 -7.12 4.14
C ARG A 189 18.56 -7.43 4.03
N GLY A 190 17.73 -6.69 4.76
CA GLY A 190 16.29 -6.81 4.70
C GLY A 190 15.74 -6.43 3.33
N MET A 191 16.12 -5.24 2.85
CA MET A 191 15.68 -4.73 1.55
C MET A 191 16.06 -5.68 0.40
N ALA A 192 17.26 -6.26 0.43
CA ALA A 192 17.69 -7.25 -0.55
C ALA A 192 16.80 -8.50 -0.57
N ALA A 193 16.47 -9.05 0.61
CA ALA A 193 15.60 -10.21 0.73
C ALA A 193 14.17 -9.93 0.23
N ILE A 194 13.65 -8.73 0.50
CA ILE A 194 12.33 -8.30 0.01
C ILE A 194 12.34 -8.17 -1.53
N VAL A 195 13.35 -7.52 -2.11
CA VAL A 195 13.49 -7.38 -3.57
C VAL A 195 13.56 -8.75 -4.25
N LYS A 196 14.36 -9.67 -3.71
CA LYS A 196 14.46 -11.05 -4.21
C LYS A 196 13.10 -11.77 -4.18
N LEU A 197 12.33 -11.59 -3.11
CA LEU A 197 10.98 -12.18 -2.98
C LEU A 197 10.01 -11.58 -3.99
N ALA A 198 9.99 -10.25 -4.12
CA ALA A 198 9.13 -9.53 -5.06
C ALA A 198 9.42 -9.94 -6.51
N ASN A 199 10.71 -10.00 -6.89
CA ASN A 199 11.14 -10.47 -8.21
C ASN A 199 10.73 -11.92 -8.47
N LYS A 200 10.87 -12.82 -7.48
CA LYS A 200 10.47 -14.24 -7.62
C LYS A 200 8.96 -14.40 -7.85
N LYS A 201 8.16 -13.44 -7.37
CA LYS A 201 6.70 -13.45 -7.46
C LYS A 201 6.15 -12.52 -8.54
N ASP A 202 7.03 -11.90 -9.33
CA ASP A 202 6.69 -10.90 -10.35
C ASP A 202 5.83 -9.73 -9.80
N ILE A 203 6.12 -9.29 -8.58
CA ILE A 203 5.41 -8.17 -7.93
C ILE A 203 6.10 -6.84 -8.30
N PRO A 204 5.39 -5.88 -8.91
CA PRO A 204 5.93 -4.56 -9.19
C PRO A 204 6.34 -3.82 -7.91
N ILE A 205 7.50 -3.18 -7.97
CA ILE A 205 8.08 -2.39 -6.87
C ILE A 205 8.03 -0.91 -7.22
N ILE A 206 7.50 -0.10 -6.30
CA ILE A 206 7.49 1.36 -6.38
C ILE A 206 8.30 1.92 -5.20
N LEU A 207 9.09 2.97 -5.45
CA LEU A 207 9.90 3.64 -4.42
C LEU A 207 9.25 4.99 -4.09
N GLU A 208 9.09 5.26 -2.80
CA GLU A 208 8.61 6.55 -2.26
C GLU A 208 9.64 7.11 -1.27
N THR A 209 10.90 6.82 -1.56
CA THR A 209 12.05 7.25 -0.76
C THR A 209 12.24 8.77 -0.84
N PRO A 210 12.86 9.41 0.15
CA PRO A 210 13.17 10.83 0.09
C PRO A 210 14.02 11.19 -1.14
N ILE A 211 13.92 12.44 -1.57
CA ILE A 211 14.78 13.06 -2.59
C ILE A 211 15.50 14.21 -1.90
N ASP A 212 16.80 14.04 -1.65
CA ASP A 212 17.63 15.04 -0.98
C ASP A 212 19.09 14.97 -1.46
N GLY A 213 20.01 15.66 -0.76
CA GLY A 213 21.43 15.68 -1.11
C GLY A 213 22.14 14.32 -1.08
N THR A 214 21.50 13.29 -0.50
CA THR A 214 22.03 11.93 -0.39
C THR A 214 21.75 11.12 -1.65
N ARG A 215 20.49 11.02 -2.07
CA ARG A 215 20.07 10.35 -3.31
C ARG A 215 18.78 10.97 -3.86
N ASP A 216 18.60 10.80 -5.16
CA ASP A 216 17.34 10.99 -5.87
C ASP A 216 16.70 9.62 -6.21
N ASP A 217 15.68 9.64 -7.06
CA ASP A 217 15.00 8.43 -7.55
C ASP A 217 15.97 7.50 -8.28
N PHE A 218 16.85 8.05 -9.13
CA PHE A 218 17.82 7.25 -9.89
C PHE A 218 18.85 6.59 -8.97
N GLY A 219 19.30 7.29 -7.93
CA GLY A 219 20.21 6.77 -6.92
C GLY A 219 19.61 5.60 -6.14
N ASN A 220 18.36 5.72 -5.71
CA ASN A 220 17.65 4.62 -5.03
C ASN A 220 17.37 3.45 -5.98
N LEU A 221 16.94 3.70 -7.22
CA LEU A 221 16.76 2.65 -8.23
C LEU A 221 18.06 1.89 -8.52
N LYS A 222 19.19 2.61 -8.62
CA LYS A 222 20.50 1.98 -8.78
C LYS A 222 20.85 1.11 -7.58
N LYS A 223 20.53 1.57 -6.36
CA LYS A 223 20.78 0.78 -5.15
C LYS A 223 19.92 -0.49 -5.12
N VAL A 224 18.62 -0.40 -5.43
CA VAL A 224 17.73 -1.57 -5.53
C VAL A 224 18.29 -2.58 -6.52
N LYS A 225 18.70 -2.14 -7.71
CA LYS A 225 19.30 -3.03 -8.73
C LYS A 225 20.62 -3.69 -8.28
N ALA A 226 21.37 -3.04 -7.40
CA ALA A 226 22.64 -3.58 -6.91
C ALA A 226 22.46 -4.64 -5.80
N ILE A 227 21.31 -4.65 -5.12
CA ILE A 227 20.99 -5.58 -4.03
C ILE A 227 19.97 -6.65 -4.43
N ALA A 228 19.48 -6.58 -5.67
CA ALA A 228 18.48 -7.47 -6.25
C ALA A 228 19.05 -8.87 -6.56
#